data_AF-A0A3A0B4M2-F1
#
_entry.id   AF-A0A3A0B4M2-F1
#
_cell.length_a   1.000
_cell.length_b   1.000
_cell.length_c   1.000
_cell.angle_alpha   90.00
_cell.angle_beta   90.00
_cell.angle_gamma   90.00
#
_symmetry.space_group_name_H-M   'P 1'
#
loop_
_entity.id
_entity.type
_entity.pdbx_description
1 polymer ?
#
loop_
_entity_poly.entity_id
_entity_poly.type
_entity_poly.pdbx_seq_one_letter_code
_entity_poly.pdbx_strand_id
1 'polypeptide(L)'
;MDNNKRNDENTGNDVDLLKKKIRYLIKLNDNLEKWNNELRARLNYLRYKGFRYHEGLEINTADYYKRIIKNRLIEILPQNTLKPVVNRLTDIVFLFMTRDEVEGKQIREMHKISKPTHARDMILIQRTGLVELKNGYRKSGIFVITQSGKEFQNEIMDRVKSELTSIRQPG
;
A
#
# COMPACT_ATOMS: atom_id res chain seq x y z
N MET A 1 -45.69 -6.37 -53.00
CA MET A 1 -44.56 -5.42 -52.88
C MET A 1 -44.28 -5.27 -51.39
N ASP A 2 -43.27 -6.00 -50.90
CA ASP A 2 -42.84 -6.06 -49.51
C ASP A 2 -41.92 -4.88 -49.18
N ASN A 3 -42.38 -3.94 -48.35
CA ASN A 3 -41.59 -2.78 -47.91
C ASN A 3 -41.58 -2.67 -46.37
N ASN A 4 -41.35 -3.77 -45.66
CA ASN A 4 -41.34 -3.76 -44.18
C ASN A 4 -40.16 -4.50 -43.53
N LYS A 5 -38.98 -4.51 -44.17
CA LYS A 5 -37.80 -5.24 -43.68
C LYS A 5 -36.51 -4.42 -43.52
N ARG A 6 -36.59 -3.08 -43.44
CA ARG A 6 -35.36 -2.22 -43.34
C ARG A 6 -35.19 -1.44 -42.03
N ASN A 7 -36.12 -1.52 -41.09
CA ASN A 7 -36.08 -0.68 -39.88
C ASN A 7 -35.54 -1.38 -38.62
N ASP A 8 -35.32 -2.69 -38.63
CA ASP A 8 -34.87 -3.43 -37.44
C ASP A 8 -33.34 -3.61 -37.35
N GLU A 9 -32.60 -3.41 -38.45
CA GLU A 9 -31.13 -3.62 -38.46
C GLU A 9 -30.33 -2.42 -37.93
N ASN A 10 -30.90 -1.21 -37.94
CA ASN A 10 -30.19 0.00 -37.47
C ASN A 10 -30.27 0.20 -35.94
N THR A 11 -31.36 -0.20 -35.30
CA THR A 11 -31.56 -0.03 -33.84
C THR A 11 -30.70 -0.98 -33.01
N GLY A 12 -30.42 -2.19 -33.51
CA GLY A 12 -29.51 -3.15 -32.84
C GLY A 12 -28.05 -2.66 -32.76
N ASN A 13 -27.57 -1.98 -33.81
CA ASN A 13 -26.22 -1.42 -33.87
C ASN A 13 -26.03 -0.22 -32.92
N ASP A 14 -27.04 0.63 -32.78
CA ASP A 14 -26.99 1.80 -31.90
C ASP A 14 -26.99 1.40 -30.42
N VAL A 15 -27.77 0.39 -30.04
CA VAL A 15 -27.80 -0.16 -28.68
C VAL A 15 -26.45 -0.79 -28.31
N ASP A 16 -25.82 -1.52 -29.24
CA ASP A 16 -24.51 -2.12 -29.00
C ASP A 16 -23.38 -1.09 -28.95
N LEU A 17 -23.47 -0.02 -29.73
CA LEU A 17 -22.57 1.13 -29.65
C LEU A 17 -22.70 1.84 -28.29
N LEU A 18 -23.92 2.02 -27.79
CA LEU A 18 -24.19 2.59 -26.46
C LEU A 18 -23.63 1.70 -25.33
N LYS A 19 -23.85 0.39 -25.39
CA LYS A 19 -23.26 -0.56 -24.43
C LYS A 19 -21.73 -0.54 -24.44
N LYS A 20 -21.10 -0.40 -25.62
CA LYS A 20 -19.63 -0.22 -25.72
C LYS A 20 -19.18 1.09 -25.07
N LYS A 21 -19.88 2.21 -25.30
CA LYS A 21 -19.57 3.50 -24.66
C LYS A 21 -19.73 3.45 -23.15
N ILE A 22 -20.80 2.84 -22.62
CA ILE A 22 -21.02 2.67 -21.18
C ILE A 22 -19.89 1.84 -20.55
N ARG A 23 -19.52 0.70 -21.15
CA ARG A 23 -18.39 -0.11 -20.66
C ARG A 23 -17.06 0.65 -20.66
N TYR A 24 -16.83 1.49 -21.67
CA TYR A 24 -15.64 2.34 -21.72
C TYR A 24 -15.64 3.38 -20.59
N LEU A 25 -16.78 4.03 -20.33
CA LEU A 25 -16.92 5.01 -19.26
C LEU A 25 -16.74 4.39 -17.86
N ILE A 26 -17.29 3.19 -17.62
CA ILE A 26 -17.08 2.45 -16.38
C ILE A 26 -15.59 2.17 -16.17
N LYS A 27 -14.90 1.67 -17.20
CA LYS A 27 -13.46 1.38 -17.14
C LYS A 27 -12.62 2.65 -16.89
N LEU A 28 -13.02 3.79 -17.45
CA LEU A 28 -12.42 5.09 -17.17
C LEU A 28 -12.60 5.51 -15.71
N ASN A 29 -13.79 5.31 -15.15
CA ASN A 29 -14.08 5.62 -13.76
C ASN A 29 -13.26 4.74 -12.79
N ASP A 30 -13.20 3.43 -13.03
CA ASP A 30 -12.37 2.50 -12.24
C ASP A 30 -10.89 2.91 -12.27
N ASN A 31 -10.40 3.33 -13.45
CA ASN A 31 -9.04 3.82 -13.60
C ASN A 31 -8.81 5.14 -12.86
N LEU A 32 -9.77 6.06 -12.88
CA LEU A 32 -9.69 7.33 -12.13
C LEU A 32 -9.69 7.09 -10.63
N GLU A 33 -10.53 6.18 -10.13
CA GLU A 33 -10.58 5.82 -8.72
C GLU A 33 -9.27 5.18 -8.27
N LYS A 34 -8.72 4.26 -9.08
CA LYS A 34 -7.40 3.68 -8.86
C LYS A 34 -6.30 4.74 -8.83
N TRP A 35 -6.34 5.69 -9.77
CA TRP A 35 -5.34 6.77 -9.84
C TRP A 35 -5.45 7.72 -8.65
N ASN A 36 -6.67 8.06 -8.21
CA ASN A 36 -6.92 8.89 -7.03
C ASN A 36 -6.44 8.19 -5.74
N ASN A 37 -6.69 6.89 -5.60
CA ASN A 37 -6.18 6.10 -4.49
C ASN A 37 -4.64 6.04 -4.50
N GLU A 38 -4.02 5.89 -5.68
CA GLU A 38 -2.56 5.94 -5.81
C GLU A 38 -1.99 7.33 -5.50
N LEU A 39 -2.67 8.40 -5.90
CA LEU A 39 -2.27 9.77 -5.62
C LEU A 39 -2.40 10.10 -4.13
N ARG A 40 -3.47 9.66 -3.48
CA ARG A 40 -3.64 9.72 -2.01
C ARG A 40 -2.57 8.92 -1.28
N ALA A 41 -2.27 7.71 -1.73
CA ALA A 41 -1.19 6.89 -1.18
C ALA A 41 0.16 7.60 -1.32
N ARG A 42 0.45 8.20 -2.48
CA ARG A 42 1.66 9.00 -2.71
C ARG A 42 1.71 10.27 -1.87
N LEU A 43 0.59 11.00 -1.73
CA LEU A 43 0.50 12.19 -0.88
C LEU A 43 0.66 11.85 0.59
N ASN A 44 0.04 10.76 1.06
CA ASN A 44 0.25 10.23 2.40
C ASN A 44 1.71 9.85 2.57
N TYR A 45 2.30 9.09 1.64
CA TYR A 45 3.71 8.76 1.66
C TYR A 45 4.63 9.97 1.69
N LEU A 46 4.34 11.02 0.92
CA LEU A 46 5.05 12.29 0.95
C LEU A 46 4.83 13.06 2.27
N ARG A 47 3.66 12.94 2.89
CA ARG A 47 3.37 13.49 4.22
C ARG A 47 4.10 12.72 5.33
N TYR A 48 4.32 11.43 5.15
CA TYR A 48 5.11 10.58 6.04
C TYR A 48 6.62 10.74 5.81
N LYS A 49 7.06 10.96 4.56
CA LYS A 49 8.45 11.30 4.20
C LYS A 49 8.80 12.77 4.43
N GLY A 50 7.80 13.64 4.50
CA GLY A 50 7.99 15.06 4.63
C GLY A 50 8.64 15.40 5.95
N PHE A 51 9.64 16.27 5.90
CA PHE A 51 10.15 16.95 7.07
C PHE A 51 9.03 17.79 7.67
N ARG A 52 8.79 17.67 8.97
CA ARG A 52 8.06 18.69 9.69
C ARG A 52 9.08 19.61 10.34
N TYR A 53 9.04 20.89 9.96
CA TYR A 53 9.75 21.93 10.68
C TYR A 53 9.07 22.10 12.05
N HIS A 54 9.71 21.62 13.10
CA HIS A 54 9.27 21.80 14.47
C HIS A 54 10.43 22.48 15.22
N GLU A 55 10.21 23.73 15.63
CA GLU A 55 11.13 24.51 16.46
C GLU A 55 12.58 24.60 15.94
N GLY A 56 12.75 24.77 14.61
CA GLY A 56 14.08 24.88 14.01
C GLY A 56 14.83 23.55 13.84
N LEU A 57 14.21 22.41 14.16
CA LEU A 57 14.73 21.07 13.88
C LEU A 57 13.97 20.45 12.69
N GLU A 58 14.74 19.99 11.71
CA GLU A 58 14.23 19.24 10.56
C GLU A 58 13.92 17.79 11.00
N ILE A 59 12.70 17.53 11.46
CA ILE A 59 12.34 16.18 11.92
C ILE A 59 11.85 15.37 10.73
N ASN A 60 12.63 14.34 10.35
CA ASN A 60 12.20 13.35 9.38
C ASN A 60 11.14 12.43 10.01
N THR A 61 9.87 12.73 9.73
CA THR A 61 8.74 11.96 10.27
C THR A 61 8.83 10.47 9.92
N ALA A 62 9.43 10.11 8.78
CA ALA A 62 9.59 8.72 8.38
C ALA A 62 10.52 7.95 9.32
N ASP A 63 11.53 8.60 9.89
CA ASP A 63 12.45 7.95 10.84
C ASP A 63 11.76 7.62 12.15
N TYR A 64 10.82 8.48 12.59
CA TYR A 64 9.95 8.19 13.74
C TYR A 64 9.05 6.98 13.47
N TYR A 65 8.32 6.97 12.36
CA TYR A 65 7.49 5.83 11.99
C TYR A 65 8.31 4.54 11.91
N LYS A 66 9.45 4.56 11.23
CA LYS A 66 10.32 3.39 11.10
C LYS A 66 10.90 2.95 12.45
N ARG A 67 11.26 3.87 13.35
CA ARG A 67 11.72 3.53 14.70
C ARG A 67 10.64 2.78 15.49
N ILE A 68 9.42 3.30 15.51
CA ILE A 68 8.31 2.68 16.27
C ILE A 68 7.91 1.34 15.64
N ILE A 69 7.79 1.28 14.30
CA ILE A 69 7.53 0.03 13.58
C ILE A 69 8.60 -1.00 13.90
N LYS A 70 9.88 -0.62 13.84
CA LYS A 70 11.00 -1.52 14.13
C LYS A 70 10.93 -2.09 15.55
N ASN A 71 10.65 -1.26 16.54
CA ASN A 71 10.52 -1.72 17.93
C ASN A 71 9.39 -2.73 18.07
N ARG A 72 8.22 -2.46 17.47
CA ARG A 72 7.10 -3.39 17.48
C ARG A 72 7.37 -4.67 16.69
N LEU A 73 8.10 -4.57 15.58
CA LEU A 73 8.54 -5.75 14.83
C LEU A 73 9.47 -6.64 15.66
N ILE A 74 10.35 -6.08 16.47
CA ILE A 74 11.23 -6.85 17.36
C ILE A 74 10.42 -7.66 18.39
N GLU A 75 9.30 -7.12 18.84
CA GLU A 75 8.42 -7.79 19.82
C GLU A 75 7.64 -8.97 19.22
N ILE A 76 7.28 -8.91 17.93
CA ILE A 76 6.45 -9.94 17.27
C ILE A 76 7.26 -10.94 16.43
N LEU A 77 8.48 -10.58 16.04
CA LEU A 77 9.32 -11.45 15.23
C LEU A 77 10.05 -12.49 16.10
N PRO A 78 10.46 -13.63 15.53
CA PRO A 78 11.30 -14.60 16.23
C PRO A 78 12.57 -13.96 16.79
N GLN A 79 12.97 -14.32 18.02
CA GLN A 79 14.10 -13.72 18.75
C GLN A 79 15.44 -13.77 18.00
N ASN A 80 15.62 -14.74 17.08
CA ASN A 80 16.82 -14.92 16.28
C ASN A 80 16.77 -14.17 14.92
N THR A 81 15.79 -13.30 14.72
CA THR A 81 15.68 -12.53 13.47
C THR A 81 16.83 -11.53 13.37
N LEU A 82 17.65 -11.67 12.33
CA LEU A 82 18.84 -10.84 12.13
C LEU A 82 18.47 -9.36 11.94
N LYS A 83 19.26 -8.44 12.50
CA LYS A 83 19.07 -6.99 12.39
C LYS A 83 18.85 -6.49 10.95
N PRO A 84 19.58 -6.97 9.91
CA PRO A 84 19.31 -6.57 8.53
C PRO A 84 17.94 -7.03 8.00
N VAL A 85 17.42 -8.16 8.50
CA VAL A 85 16.07 -8.65 8.16
C VAL A 85 15.04 -7.74 8.79
N VAL A 86 15.15 -7.44 10.09
CA VAL A 86 14.24 -6.53 10.80
C VAL A 86 14.15 -5.17 10.10
N ASN A 87 15.29 -4.61 9.68
CA ASN A 87 15.32 -3.34 8.95
C ASN A 87 14.53 -3.42 7.62
N ARG A 88 14.71 -4.49 6.83
CA ARG A 88 13.94 -4.67 5.59
C ARG A 88 12.45 -4.86 5.86
N LEU A 89 12.10 -5.63 6.89
CA LEU A 89 10.70 -5.80 7.29
C LEU A 89 10.07 -4.48 7.75
N THR A 90 10.85 -3.63 8.43
CA THR A 90 10.42 -2.28 8.83
C THR A 90 10.08 -1.43 7.61
N ASP A 91 10.92 -1.43 6.59
CA ASP A 91 10.68 -0.71 5.34
C ASP A 91 9.46 -1.25 4.59
N ILE A 92 9.26 -2.58 4.58
CA ILE A 92 8.09 -3.22 3.97
C ILE A 92 6.81 -2.78 4.69
N VAL A 93 6.75 -2.90 6.01
CA VAL A 93 5.58 -2.47 6.80
C VAL A 93 5.33 -0.97 6.62
N PHE A 94 6.38 -0.16 6.57
CA PHE A 94 6.25 1.27 6.31
C PHE A 94 5.60 1.57 4.96
N LEU A 95 5.77 0.73 3.92
CA LEU A 95 5.03 0.89 2.66
C LEU A 95 3.53 0.69 2.86
N PHE A 96 3.15 -0.33 3.63
CA PHE A 96 1.76 -0.64 3.95
C PHE A 96 1.09 0.40 4.86
N MET A 97 1.86 1.28 5.52
CA MET A 97 1.29 2.46 6.21
C MET A 97 0.58 3.43 5.26
N THR A 98 0.79 3.31 3.95
CA THR A 98 0.27 4.26 2.94
C THR A 98 -0.45 3.59 1.79
N ARG A 99 -0.39 2.26 1.72
CA ARG A 99 -0.87 1.46 0.61
C ARG A 99 -1.54 0.23 1.17
N ASP A 100 -2.78 -0.02 0.73
CA ASP A 100 -3.46 -1.26 1.07
C ASP A 100 -2.89 -2.45 0.30
N GLU A 101 -2.29 -2.21 -0.86
CA GLU A 101 -1.72 -3.24 -1.73
C GLU A 101 -0.32 -2.86 -2.26
N VAL A 102 0.60 -3.81 -2.27
CA VAL A 102 1.97 -3.64 -2.79
C VAL A 102 2.39 -4.87 -3.59
N GLU A 103 2.97 -4.66 -4.77
CA GLU A 103 3.53 -5.74 -5.57
C GLU A 103 4.89 -6.18 -5.01
N GLY A 104 5.08 -7.49 -4.82
CA GLY A 104 6.34 -8.04 -4.30
C GLY A 104 7.56 -7.69 -5.15
N LYS A 105 7.37 -7.50 -6.47
CA LYS A 105 8.43 -7.01 -7.36
C LYS A 105 8.96 -5.64 -6.93
N GLN A 106 8.07 -4.71 -6.53
CA GLN A 106 8.45 -3.38 -6.07
C GLN A 106 9.25 -3.44 -4.76
N ILE A 107 8.84 -4.30 -3.82
CA ILE A 107 9.56 -4.54 -2.56
C ILE A 107 10.97 -5.06 -2.84
N ARG A 108 11.10 -6.05 -3.73
CA ARG A 108 12.40 -6.64 -4.07
C ARG A 108 13.35 -5.61 -4.70
N GLU A 109 12.83 -4.79 -5.62
CA GLU A 109 13.60 -3.76 -6.32
C GLU A 109 14.06 -2.65 -5.37
N MET A 110 13.23 -2.26 -4.39
CA MET A 110 13.59 -1.28 -3.36
C MET A 110 14.82 -1.71 -2.56
N HIS A 111 14.91 -2.99 -2.20
CA HIS A 111 16.00 -3.50 -1.37
C HIS A 111 17.17 -4.09 -2.17
N LYS A 112 17.08 -4.15 -3.51
CA LYS A 112 18.10 -4.77 -4.39
C LYS A 112 18.52 -6.17 -3.93
N ILE A 113 17.58 -6.97 -3.43
CA ILE A 113 17.83 -8.31 -2.90
C ILE A 113 17.49 -9.42 -3.91
N SER A 114 18.10 -10.59 -3.72
CA SER A 114 17.82 -11.78 -4.52
C SER A 114 16.37 -12.27 -4.32
N LYS A 115 15.83 -12.98 -5.32
CA LYS A 115 14.49 -13.61 -5.24
C LYS A 115 14.35 -14.55 -4.02
N PRO A 116 15.34 -15.40 -3.67
CA PRO A 116 15.28 -16.23 -2.48
C PRO A 116 15.20 -15.43 -1.18
N THR A 117 16.02 -14.38 -1.02
CA THR A 117 16.00 -13.53 0.18
C THR A 117 14.66 -12.83 0.32
N HIS A 118 14.15 -12.25 -0.77
CA HIS A 118 12.84 -11.61 -0.79
C HIS A 118 11.72 -12.59 -0.41
N ALA A 119 11.71 -13.80 -0.96
CA ALA A 119 10.69 -14.79 -0.62
C ALA A 119 10.72 -15.17 0.87
N ARG A 120 11.90 -15.28 1.50
CA ARG A 120 12.04 -15.52 2.94
C ARG A 120 11.50 -14.35 3.77
N ASP A 121 11.85 -13.13 3.41
CA ASP A 121 11.36 -11.92 4.09
C ASP A 121 9.82 -11.84 3.98
N MET A 122 9.26 -12.14 2.80
CA MET A 122 7.80 -12.17 2.62
C MET A 122 7.12 -13.27 3.46
N ILE A 123 7.74 -14.44 3.61
CA ILE A 123 7.22 -15.48 4.52
C ILE A 123 7.21 -14.99 5.97
N LEU A 124 8.29 -14.33 6.41
CA LEU A 124 8.39 -13.83 7.78
C LEU A 124 7.34 -12.77 8.07
N ILE A 125 7.14 -11.80 7.17
CA ILE A 125 6.12 -10.77 7.41
C ILE A 125 4.70 -11.36 7.33
N GLN A 126 4.43 -12.32 6.46
CA GLN A 126 3.13 -13.00 6.45
C GLN A 126 2.85 -13.73 7.77
N ARG A 127 3.87 -14.31 8.41
CA ARG A 127 3.72 -14.97 9.72
C ARG A 127 3.37 -14.01 10.85
N THR A 128 3.68 -12.72 10.72
CA THR A 128 3.23 -11.70 11.68
C THR A 128 1.72 -11.44 11.59
N GLY A 129 1.07 -11.92 10.53
CA GLY A 129 -0.34 -11.67 10.27
C GLY A 129 -0.65 -10.28 9.74
N LEU A 130 0.33 -9.37 9.62
CA LEU A 130 0.12 -7.97 9.19
C LEU A 130 -0.20 -7.84 7.70
N VAL A 131 0.27 -8.78 6.88
CA VAL A 131 0.08 -8.77 5.42
C VAL A 131 -0.20 -10.18 4.92
N GLU A 132 -0.96 -10.29 3.84
CA GLU A 132 -1.26 -11.55 3.18
C GLU A 132 -0.99 -11.48 1.68
N LEU A 133 -0.86 -12.64 1.04
CA LEU A 133 -0.66 -12.74 -0.40
C LEU A 133 -2.05 -12.89 -1.04
N LYS A 134 -2.50 -11.85 -1.74
CA LYS A 134 -3.79 -11.86 -2.44
C LYS A 134 -3.74 -12.67 -3.73
N ASN A 135 -2.67 -12.53 -4.51
CA ASN A 135 -2.54 -13.23 -5.79
C ASN A 135 -1.07 -13.46 -6.19
N GLY A 136 -0.80 -14.55 -6.91
CA GLY A 136 0.49 -14.89 -7.49
C GLY A 136 1.43 -15.66 -6.55
N TYR A 137 2.74 -15.56 -6.80
CA TYR A 137 3.76 -16.22 -6.00
C TYR A 137 4.42 -15.23 -5.05
N ARG A 138 4.88 -15.68 -3.88
CA ARG A 138 5.56 -14.80 -2.89
C ARG A 138 6.73 -13.96 -3.44
N LYS A 139 7.36 -14.38 -4.54
CA LYS A 139 8.48 -13.68 -5.20
C LYS A 139 8.09 -12.52 -6.12
N SER A 140 6.80 -12.38 -6.44
CA SER A 140 6.30 -11.45 -7.47
C SER A 140 4.81 -11.10 -7.35
N GLY A 141 4.10 -11.66 -6.38
CA GLY A 141 2.65 -11.53 -6.22
C GLY A 141 2.25 -10.21 -5.57
N ILE A 142 0.94 -10.01 -5.47
CA ILE A 142 0.35 -8.83 -4.84
C ILE A 142 0.10 -9.16 -3.37
N PHE A 143 0.68 -8.35 -2.50
CA PHE A 143 0.50 -8.44 -1.06
C PHE A 143 -0.45 -7.34 -0.61
N VAL A 144 -1.31 -7.66 0.35
CA VAL A 144 -2.30 -6.74 0.89
C VAL A 144 -2.22 -6.69 2.40
N ILE A 145 -2.55 -5.53 2.96
CA ILE A 145 -2.64 -5.36 4.41
C ILE A 145 -3.86 -6.13 4.95
N THR A 146 -3.67 -6.88 6.02
CA THR A 146 -4.76 -7.58 6.69
C THR A 146 -5.51 -6.64 7.65
N GLN A 147 -6.59 -7.13 8.26
CA GLN A 147 -7.28 -6.37 9.31
C GLN A 147 -6.37 -6.09 10.52
N SER A 148 -5.61 -7.09 10.98
CA SER A 148 -4.61 -6.90 12.05
C SER A 148 -3.48 -5.97 11.62
N GLY A 149 -3.11 -5.96 10.34
CA GLY A 149 -2.22 -4.98 9.75
C GLY A 149 -2.74 -3.55 9.87
N LYS A 150 -4.04 -3.32 9.64
CA LYS A 150 -4.68 -2.01 9.80
C LYS A 150 -4.76 -1.58 11.27
N GLU A 151 -5.04 -2.51 12.17
CA GLU A 151 -4.99 -2.25 13.61
C GLU A 151 -3.58 -1.84 14.05
N PHE A 152 -2.56 -2.56 13.58
CA PHE A 152 -1.17 -2.21 13.79
C PHE A 152 -0.83 -0.83 13.21
N GLN A 153 -1.28 -0.52 12.00
CA GLN A 153 -1.10 0.78 11.37
C GLN A 153 -1.67 1.91 12.25
N ASN A 154 -2.88 1.74 12.78
CA ASN A 154 -3.50 2.71 13.69
C ASN A 154 -2.71 2.85 14.99
N GLU A 155 -2.27 1.74 15.60
CA GLU A 155 -1.43 1.75 16.80
C GLU A 155 -0.15 2.59 16.59
N ILE A 156 0.53 2.38 15.45
CA ILE A 156 1.75 3.13 15.12
C ILE A 156 1.44 4.61 14.93
N MET A 157 0.35 4.95 14.21
CA MET A 157 -0.04 6.35 14.01
C MET A 157 -0.34 7.07 15.33
N ASP A 158 -1.03 6.40 16.26
CA ASP A 158 -1.36 6.96 17.56
C ASP A 158 -0.11 7.17 18.42
N ARG A 159 0.84 6.22 18.41
CA ARG A 159 2.13 6.38 19.09
C ARG A 159 2.95 7.52 18.53
N VAL A 160 3.09 7.62 17.19
CA VAL A 160 3.82 8.74 16.57
C VAL A 160 3.16 10.06 16.93
N LYS A 161 1.82 10.14 16.87
CA LYS A 161 1.09 11.35 17.25
C LYS A 161 1.38 11.73 18.71
N SER A 162 1.32 10.76 19.62
CA SER A 162 1.60 10.95 21.04
C SER A 162 3.01 11.51 21.28
N GLU A 163 4.03 10.89 20.69
CA GLU A 163 5.43 11.32 20.84
C GLU A 163 5.67 12.71 20.23
N LEU A 164 5.07 13.01 19.08
CA LEU A 164 5.16 14.34 18.47
C LEU A 164 4.42 15.40 19.30
N THR A 165 3.34 15.05 19.99
CA THR A 165 2.65 15.98 20.90
C THR A 165 3.38 16.18 22.22
N SER A 166 4.09 15.18 22.75
CA SER A 166 4.91 15.35 23.96
C SER A 166 6.09 16.29 23.74
N ILE A 167 6.59 16.40 22.50
CA ILE A 167 7.61 17.40 22.13
C ILE A 167 7.01 18.83 22.19
N ARG A 168 5.68 19.01 22.10
CA ARG A 168 5.00 20.32 22.03
C ARG A 168 4.61 20.92 23.38
N GLN A 169 4.78 20.23 24.50
CA GLN A 169 4.51 20.84 25.81
C GLN A 169 5.79 21.53 26.31
N PRO A 170 5.82 22.88 26.40
CA PRO A 170 6.92 23.55 27.07
C PRO A 170 6.86 23.17 28.55
N GLY A 171 8.01 22.79 29.11
CA GLY A 171 8.23 22.88 30.55
C GLY A 171 8.30 24.34 31.01
#